data_AF-A0A3D2P7C2-F1
#
_entry.id   AF-A0A3D2P7C2-F1
#
_cell.length_a   1.000
_cell.length_b   1.000
_cell.length_c   1.000
_cell.angle_alpha   90.00
_cell.angle_beta   90.00
_cell.angle_gamma   90.00
#
_symmetry.space_group_name_H-M   'P 1'
#
loop_
_entity.id
_entity.type
_entity.pdbx_description
1 polymer ?
#
loop_
_entity_poly.entity_id
_entity_poly.type
_entity_poly.pdbx_seq_one_letter_code
_entity_poly.pdbx_strand_id
1 'polypeptide(L)'
;MSFTNRDVVAQAINWSNQGQRVVLGTVLETWGSAPRPAGSLMAICPPHAITGSVSGGCVENDLAMKAVQLEEQGFSLVEYGVADEDAFAVGLACGGHIKVALQEFNAKVFPNGYDGRNHPGYLIQDLDGGPMFFVSQDNAKDASWYDGNESGPYQHPAMNPNIFVNPLLADLRIICV
;
A
#
# COMPACT_ATOMS: atom_id res chain seq x y z
N MET A 1 5.61 15.55 -12.62
CA MET A 1 5.12 15.74 -11.24
C MET A 1 5.47 14.49 -10.46
N SER A 2 6.21 14.61 -9.35
CA SER A 2 6.43 13.47 -8.46
C SER A 2 5.23 13.39 -7.52
N PHE A 3 4.44 12.32 -7.62
CA PHE A 3 3.40 12.04 -6.64
C PHE A 3 4.07 11.61 -5.34
N THR A 4 3.61 12.17 -4.22
CA THR A 4 4.01 11.67 -2.90
C THR A 4 3.11 10.50 -2.51
N ASN A 5 3.57 9.64 -1.60
CA ASN A 5 2.72 8.58 -1.05
C ASN A 5 1.44 9.13 -0.40
N ARG A 6 1.47 10.36 0.11
CA ARG A 6 0.30 11.09 0.60
C ARG A 6 -0.75 11.28 -0.50
N ASP A 7 -0.34 11.75 -1.66
CA ASP A 7 -1.25 12.01 -2.79
C ASP A 7 -1.89 10.71 -3.28
N VAL A 8 -1.12 9.61 -3.26
CA VAL A 8 -1.59 8.26 -3.61
C VAL A 8 -2.69 7.80 -2.65
N VAL A 9 -2.44 7.89 -1.34
CA VAL A 9 -3.42 7.49 -0.32
C VAL A 9 -4.67 8.39 -0.37
N ALA A 10 -4.51 9.70 -0.52
CA ALA A 10 -5.64 10.62 -0.62
C ALA A 10 -6.55 10.28 -1.81
N GLN A 11 -5.95 9.96 -2.96
CA GLN A 11 -6.71 9.56 -4.14
C GLN A 11 -7.37 8.18 -3.97
N ALA A 12 -6.71 7.23 -3.31
CA ALA A 12 -7.28 5.92 -2.98
C ALA A 12 -8.53 6.07 -2.08
N ILE A 13 -8.46 6.94 -1.07
CA ILE A 13 -9.60 7.29 -0.21
C ILE A 13 -10.74 7.88 -1.04
N ASN A 14 -10.43 8.83 -1.92
CA ASN A 14 -11.44 9.47 -2.77
C ASN A 14 -12.17 8.45 -3.66
N TRP A 15 -11.45 7.57 -4.36
CA TRP A 15 -12.05 6.51 -5.17
C TRP A 15 -12.89 5.55 -4.34
N SER A 16 -12.39 5.09 -3.20
CA SER A 16 -13.12 4.18 -2.33
C SER A 16 -14.39 4.81 -1.73
N ASN A 17 -14.35 6.11 -1.37
CA ASN A 17 -15.53 6.87 -0.92
C ASN A 17 -16.58 7.05 -2.02
N GLN A 18 -16.18 7.00 -3.31
CA GLN A 18 -17.10 6.97 -4.45
C GLN A 18 -17.68 5.57 -4.71
N GLY A 19 -17.41 4.60 -3.84
CA GLY A 19 -17.83 3.21 -3.99
C GLY A 19 -17.04 2.45 -5.07
N GLN A 20 -15.91 2.97 -5.52
CA GLN A 20 -15.05 2.29 -6.47
C GLN A 20 -14.16 1.28 -5.76
N ARG A 21 -13.91 0.15 -6.42
CA ARG A 21 -12.92 -0.81 -5.96
C ARG A 21 -11.52 -0.23 -6.14
N VAL A 22 -10.72 -0.27 -5.09
CA VAL A 22 -9.35 0.25 -5.09
C VAL A 22 -8.40 -0.86 -4.63
N VAL A 23 -7.25 -0.96 -5.27
CA VAL A 23 -6.15 -1.86 -4.87
C VAL A 23 -4.92 -1.00 -4.63
N LEU A 24 -4.26 -1.19 -3.50
CA LEU A 24 -3.00 -0.55 -3.18
C LEU A 24 -1.85 -1.49 -3.57
N GLY A 25 -0.88 -0.96 -4.32
CA GLY A 25 0.38 -1.59 -4.62
C GLY A 25 1.49 -0.98 -3.77
N THR A 26 2.14 -1.80 -2.93
CA THR A 26 3.23 -1.37 -2.04
C THR A 26 4.50 -2.11 -2.35
N VAL A 27 5.59 -1.38 -2.61
CA VAL A 27 6.93 -1.98 -2.69
C VAL A 27 7.35 -2.42 -1.29
N LEU A 28 7.45 -3.73 -1.07
CA LEU A 28 7.87 -4.31 0.20
C LEU A 28 9.40 -4.28 0.33
N GLU A 29 10.07 -4.72 -0.73
CA GLU A 29 11.51 -4.94 -0.74
C GLU A 29 12.08 -4.61 -2.11
N THR A 30 13.34 -4.18 -2.11
CA THR A 30 14.07 -3.83 -3.32
C THR A 30 15.50 -4.33 -3.24
N TRP A 31 16.05 -4.74 -4.38
CA TRP A 31 17.44 -5.17 -4.50
C TRP A 31 18.08 -4.54 -5.74
N GLY A 32 19.40 -4.35 -5.68
CA GLY A 32 20.16 -3.74 -6.78
C GLY A 32 19.71 -2.32 -7.08
N SER A 33 19.79 -1.92 -8.35
CA SER A 33 19.43 -0.57 -8.81
C SER A 33 17.93 -0.41 -9.07
N ALA A 34 17.10 -0.84 -8.12
CA ALA A 34 15.66 -0.68 -8.19
C ALA A 34 15.27 0.82 -8.27
N PRO A 35 14.32 1.20 -9.13
CA PRO A 35 14.04 2.61 -9.44
C PRO A 35 13.25 3.36 -8.35
N ARG A 36 12.57 2.63 -7.45
CA ARG A 36 11.82 3.18 -6.32
C ARG A 36 12.20 2.45 -5.03
N PRO A 37 12.25 3.12 -3.88
CA PRO A 37 12.57 2.49 -2.60
C PRO A 37 11.39 1.67 -2.05
N ALA A 38 11.68 0.77 -1.11
CA ALA A 38 10.68 0.12 -0.27
C ALA A 38 9.77 1.17 0.42
N GLY A 39 8.48 0.84 0.52
CA GLY A 39 7.42 1.73 0.95
C GLY A 39 6.79 2.58 -0.16
N SER A 40 7.33 2.60 -1.38
CA SER A 40 6.72 3.33 -2.49
C SER A 40 5.32 2.79 -2.80
N LEU A 41 4.37 3.69 -3.03
CA LEU A 41 2.96 3.35 -3.23
C LEU A 41 2.47 3.65 -4.65
N MET A 42 1.53 2.82 -5.10
CA MET A 42 0.58 3.14 -6.14
C MET A 42 -0.82 2.72 -5.71
N ALA A 43 -1.85 3.44 -6.15
CA ALA A 43 -3.23 3.04 -6.02
C ALA A 43 -3.83 2.81 -7.41
N ILE A 44 -4.61 1.76 -7.52
CA ILE A 44 -5.22 1.30 -8.76
C ILE A 44 -6.73 1.28 -8.51
N CYS A 45 -7.49 1.98 -9.33
CA CYS A 45 -8.93 1.82 -9.47
C CYS A 45 -9.17 1.07 -10.78
N PRO A 46 -9.22 -0.28 -10.75
CA PRO A 46 -9.21 -1.07 -11.98
C PRO A 46 -10.46 -0.83 -12.83
N PRO A 47 -10.36 -0.99 -14.16
CA PRO A 47 -9.14 -1.30 -14.91
C PRO A 47 -8.42 -0.06 -15.48
N HIS A 48 -8.91 1.16 -15.22
CA HIS A 48 -8.54 2.33 -16.03
C HIS A 48 -7.73 3.40 -15.31
N ALA A 49 -7.69 3.40 -13.98
CA ALA A 49 -7.11 4.50 -13.22
C ALA A 49 -5.98 4.02 -12.31
N ILE A 50 -4.85 4.73 -12.38
CA ILE A 50 -3.65 4.49 -11.59
C ILE A 50 -3.14 5.84 -11.08
N THR A 51 -2.67 5.88 -9.84
CA THR A 51 -1.95 7.02 -9.25
C THR A 51 -0.76 6.51 -8.44
N GLY A 52 0.33 7.27 -8.40
CA GLY A 52 1.59 6.82 -7.80
C GLY A 52 2.42 5.95 -8.75
N SER A 53 3.50 5.38 -8.21
CA SER A 53 4.46 4.63 -9.01
C SER A 53 5.35 3.75 -8.13
N VAL A 54 5.57 2.52 -8.57
CA VAL A 54 6.45 1.53 -7.93
C VAL A 54 7.70 1.25 -8.75
N SER A 55 7.72 1.62 -10.04
CA SER A 55 8.90 1.46 -10.89
C SER A 55 9.19 2.67 -11.79
N GLY A 56 8.14 3.37 -12.23
CA GLY A 56 8.23 4.48 -13.19
C GLY A 56 8.19 4.01 -14.63
N GLY A 57 7.62 2.83 -14.91
CA GLY A 57 7.68 2.19 -16.23
C GLY A 57 6.58 1.16 -16.49
N CYS A 58 6.94 0.05 -17.13
CA CYS A 58 5.98 -0.95 -17.65
C CYS A 58 5.33 -1.81 -16.55
N VAL A 59 5.90 -1.84 -15.35
CA VAL A 59 5.41 -2.66 -14.23
C VAL A 59 4.03 -2.20 -13.76
N GLU A 60 3.77 -0.89 -13.77
CA GLU A 60 2.51 -0.31 -13.32
C GLU A 60 1.29 -0.85 -14.09
N ASN A 61 1.43 -1.08 -15.40
CA ASN A 61 0.34 -1.60 -16.23
C ASN A 61 0.09 -3.10 -15.97
N ASP A 62 1.15 -3.88 -15.76
CA ASP A 62 1.03 -5.30 -15.40
C ASP A 62 0.37 -5.46 -14.01
N LEU A 63 0.77 -4.65 -13.03
CA LEU A 63 0.12 -4.60 -11.73
C LEU A 63 -1.35 -4.21 -11.82
N ALA A 64 -1.73 -3.29 -12.71
CA ALA A 64 -3.13 -2.94 -12.93
C ALA A 64 -3.95 -4.12 -13.48
N MET A 65 -3.39 -4.90 -14.40
CA MET A 65 -4.03 -6.13 -14.90
C MET A 65 -4.16 -7.19 -13.81
N LYS A 66 -3.13 -7.37 -12.98
CA LYS A 66 -3.17 -8.28 -11.81
C LYS A 66 -4.17 -7.81 -10.77
N ALA A 67 -4.32 -6.51 -10.56
CA ALA A 67 -5.31 -5.93 -9.65
C ALA A 67 -6.75 -6.19 -10.09
N VAL A 68 -7.03 -6.27 -11.41
CA VAL A 68 -8.34 -6.72 -11.94
C VAL A 68 -8.63 -8.16 -11.55
N GLN A 69 -7.59 -9.00 -11.53
CA GLN A 69 -7.68 -10.45 -11.28
C GLN A 69 -7.50 -10.84 -9.81
N LEU A 70 -7.34 -9.87 -8.90
CA LEU A 70 -7.21 -10.15 -7.47
C LEU A 70 -8.47 -10.93 -7.01
N GLU A 71 -8.28 -12.16 -6.57
CA GLU A 71 -9.36 -13.06 -6.14
C GLU A 71 -9.99 -12.63 -4.80
N GLU A 72 -10.96 -13.40 -4.29
CA GLU A 72 -11.76 -13.10 -3.08
C GLU A 72 -10.94 -12.74 -1.83
N GLN A 73 -9.69 -13.17 -1.75
CA GLN A 73 -8.79 -12.84 -0.64
C GLN A 73 -8.27 -11.39 -0.68
N GLY A 74 -8.44 -10.68 -1.80
CA GLY A 74 -8.06 -9.28 -1.90
C GLY A 74 -6.56 -9.02 -1.72
N PHE A 75 -5.70 -10.01 -1.90
CA PHE A 75 -4.26 -9.91 -1.67
C PHE A 75 -3.45 -10.73 -2.68
N SER A 76 -2.30 -10.22 -3.11
CA SER A 76 -1.32 -10.94 -3.92
C SER A 76 0.08 -10.36 -3.74
N LEU A 77 1.10 -11.21 -3.74
CA LEU A 77 2.50 -10.81 -3.86
C LEU A 77 2.96 -10.95 -5.31
N VAL A 78 3.68 -9.96 -5.81
CA VAL A 78 4.20 -9.94 -7.18
C VAL A 78 5.66 -9.50 -7.16
N GLU A 79 6.50 -10.26 -7.84
CA GLU A 79 7.95 -10.02 -7.90
C GLU A 79 8.36 -9.68 -9.34
N TYR A 80 9.19 -8.65 -9.48
CA TYR A 80 9.73 -8.19 -10.76
C TYR A 80 11.24 -8.04 -10.65
N GLY A 81 11.98 -8.59 -11.61
CA GLY A 81 13.42 -8.37 -11.73
C GLY A 81 13.95 -8.78 -13.09
N VAL A 82 15.26 -8.76 -13.25
CA VAL A 82 15.89 -9.33 -14.44
C VAL A 82 15.78 -10.84 -14.35
N ALA A 83 15.05 -11.45 -15.29
CA ALA A 83 15.05 -12.90 -15.43
C ALA A 83 16.46 -13.35 -15.79
N ASP A 84 17.07 -14.17 -14.93
CA ASP A 84 18.19 -15.00 -15.36
C ASP A 84 17.60 -16.01 -16.36
N GLU A 85 17.83 -15.71 -17.64
CA GLU A 85 17.68 -16.49 -18.88
C GLU A 85 16.44 -17.36 -19.18
N ASP A 86 15.47 -17.64 -18.30
CA ASP A 86 14.46 -18.68 -18.59
C ASP A 86 12.97 -18.33 -18.39
N ALA A 87 12.58 -17.07 -18.19
CA ALA A 87 11.15 -16.74 -18.10
C ALA A 87 10.80 -15.38 -18.72
N PHE A 88 9.75 -15.38 -19.55
CA PHE A 88 9.07 -14.20 -20.10
C PHE A 88 8.41 -13.35 -18.99
N ALA A 89 9.22 -12.75 -18.12
CA ALA A 89 8.78 -11.81 -17.09
C ALA A 89 9.01 -10.37 -17.58
N VAL A 90 8.06 -9.47 -17.30
CA VAL A 90 8.25 -8.02 -17.46
C VAL A 90 9.40 -7.60 -16.56
N GLY A 91 10.61 -7.48 -17.12
CA GLY A 91 11.82 -7.23 -16.37
C GLY A 91 12.07 -5.76 -16.09
N LEU A 92 12.75 -5.47 -14.98
CA LEU A 92 13.29 -4.14 -14.71
C LEU A 92 14.57 -3.93 -15.53
N ALA A 93 14.53 -3.01 -16.49
CA ALA A 93 15.67 -2.71 -17.37
C ALA A 93 16.94 -2.22 -16.65
N CYS A 94 16.82 -1.83 -15.38
CA CYS A 94 17.91 -1.27 -14.57
C CYS A 94 18.73 -2.31 -13.78
N GLY A 95 18.46 -3.61 -13.89
CA GLY A 95 19.20 -4.62 -13.12
C GLY A 95 18.75 -4.76 -11.66
N GLY A 96 17.62 -4.16 -11.28
CA GLY A 96 17.04 -4.25 -9.95
C GLY A 96 15.97 -5.34 -9.84
N HIS A 97 15.60 -5.66 -8.60
CA HIS A 97 14.44 -6.48 -8.27
C HIS A 97 13.53 -5.73 -7.29
N ILE A 98 12.21 -5.87 -7.43
CA ILE A 98 11.23 -5.35 -6.49
C ILE A 98 10.19 -6.42 -6.16
N LYS A 99 9.77 -6.43 -4.90
CA LYS A 99 8.63 -7.21 -4.42
C LYS A 99 7.50 -6.25 -4.10
N VAL A 100 6.33 -6.47 -4.68
CA VAL A 100 5.15 -5.61 -4.55
C VAL A 100 3.98 -6.41 -3.96
N ALA A 101 3.40 -5.91 -2.88
CA ALA A 101 2.12 -6.38 -2.38
C ALA A 101 0.98 -5.63 -3.08
N LEU A 102 0.05 -6.36 -3.67
CA LEU A 102 -1.26 -5.87 -4.07
C LEU A 102 -2.27 -6.23 -2.98
N GLN A 103 -2.99 -5.25 -2.47
CA GLN A 103 -3.98 -5.47 -1.42
C GLN A 103 -5.21 -4.58 -1.65
N GLU A 104 -6.41 -5.14 -1.49
CA GLU A 104 -7.66 -4.41 -1.66
C GLU A 104 -7.78 -3.32 -0.60
N PHE A 105 -7.99 -2.11 -1.08
CA PHE A 105 -8.03 -0.90 -0.29
C PHE A 105 -9.47 -0.57 0.09
N ASN A 106 -9.69 -0.41 1.39
CA ASN A 106 -10.98 -0.02 1.93
C ASN A 106 -10.81 1.33 2.67
N ALA A 107 -11.44 2.40 2.18
CA ALA A 107 -11.38 3.68 2.88
C ALA A 107 -11.94 3.60 4.31
N LYS A 108 -12.79 2.63 4.64
CA LYS A 108 -13.26 2.46 6.03
C LYS A 108 -12.11 2.16 6.98
N VAL A 109 -11.08 1.40 6.58
CA VAL A 109 -9.91 1.13 7.46
C VAL A 109 -9.04 2.37 7.66
N PHE A 110 -9.18 3.39 6.80
CA PHE A 110 -8.61 4.71 7.02
C PHE A 110 -9.65 5.53 7.79
N PRO A 111 -9.44 5.83 9.08
CA PRO A 111 -10.43 6.61 9.79
C PRO A 111 -10.63 7.96 9.08
N ASN A 112 -11.89 8.38 8.92
CA ASN A 112 -12.27 9.77 8.61
C ASN A 112 -11.89 10.73 9.77
N GLY A 113 -10.83 10.45 10.53
CA GLY A 113 -10.72 10.84 11.92
C GLY A 113 -9.40 10.44 12.57
N TYR A 114 -8.26 11.00 12.16
CA TYR A 114 -7.10 11.02 13.05
C TYR A 114 -7.29 12.16 14.06
N ASP A 115 -7.85 11.82 15.23
CA ASP A 115 -8.00 12.54 16.51
C ASP A 115 -8.31 14.07 16.51
N GLY A 116 -8.53 14.67 15.34
CA GLY A 116 -8.59 16.11 15.10
C GLY A 116 -7.24 16.84 15.15
N ARG A 117 -6.09 16.17 15.37
CA ARG A 117 -4.82 16.82 15.75
C ARG A 117 -3.71 16.77 14.69
N ASN A 118 -3.97 16.17 13.52
CA ASN A 118 -3.06 16.19 12.36
C ASN A 118 -1.71 15.51 12.68
N HIS A 119 -1.76 14.37 13.37
CA HIS A 119 -0.58 13.61 13.76
C HIS A 119 -0.07 12.69 12.63
N PRO A 120 1.26 12.47 12.55
CA PRO A 120 1.87 11.47 11.66
C PRO A 120 1.39 10.05 11.97
N GLY A 121 1.33 9.17 10.96
CA GLY A 121 0.95 7.77 11.17
C GLY A 121 1.39 6.82 10.07
N TYR A 122 1.35 5.53 10.36
CA TYR A 122 1.86 4.45 9.53
C TYR A 122 0.72 3.61 8.97
N LEU A 123 0.85 3.17 7.72
CA LEU A 123 0.04 2.08 7.19
C LEU A 123 0.70 0.75 7.53
N ILE A 124 -0.06 -0.16 8.11
CA ILE A 124 0.32 -1.53 8.40
C ILE A 124 -0.46 -2.44 7.45
N GLN A 125 0.26 -3.28 6.72
CA GLN A 125 -0.30 -4.25 5.79
C GLN A 125 -0.01 -5.66 6.30
N ASP A 126 -1.06 -6.45 6.47
CA ASP A 126 -0.94 -7.89 6.68
C ASP A 126 -0.56 -8.58 5.36
N LEU A 127 0.59 -9.25 5.33
CA LEU A 127 1.13 -9.90 4.14
C LEU A 127 0.65 -11.34 3.95
N ASP A 128 -0.25 -11.83 4.80
CA ASP A 128 -0.96 -13.09 4.63
C ASP A 128 -2.41 -12.88 4.13
N GLY A 129 -2.72 -11.66 3.68
CA GLY A 129 -4.04 -11.29 3.17
C GLY A 129 -5.04 -10.86 4.24
N GLY A 130 -4.58 -10.60 5.45
CA GLY A 130 -5.38 -9.93 6.47
C GLY A 130 -5.74 -8.48 6.11
N PRO A 131 -6.50 -7.77 6.94
CA PRO A 131 -6.85 -6.38 6.71
C PRO A 131 -5.64 -5.44 6.82
N MET A 132 -5.75 -4.26 6.20
CA MET A 132 -4.83 -3.15 6.42
C MET A 132 -5.28 -2.31 7.61
N PHE A 133 -4.31 -1.73 8.32
CA PHE A 133 -4.56 -0.87 9.48
C PHE A 133 -3.76 0.41 9.37
N PHE A 134 -4.22 1.49 9.98
CA PHE A 134 -3.44 2.71 10.12
C PHE A 134 -3.21 3.04 11.61
N VAL A 135 -1.98 3.44 11.97
CA VAL A 135 -1.54 3.67 13.35
C VAL A 135 -0.85 5.03 13.49
N SER A 136 -1.26 5.90 14.43
CA SER A 136 -0.54 7.17 14.71
C SER A 136 0.79 6.99 15.43
N GLN A 137 1.71 7.93 15.20
CA GLN A 137 3.01 8.02 15.85
C GLN A 137 2.92 8.50 17.32
N ASP A 138 1.99 9.41 17.64
CA ASP A 138 1.89 10.02 18.98
C ASP A 138 1.36 9.08 20.07
N ASN A 139 0.94 7.88 19.69
CA ASN A 139 0.59 6.82 20.60
C ASN A 139 1.57 5.64 20.54
N ALA A 140 2.87 5.81 20.31
CA ALA A 140 3.83 4.70 20.45
C ALA A 140 3.85 4.04 21.86
N LYS A 141 3.10 4.58 22.85
CA LYS A 141 2.77 3.92 24.12
C LYS A 141 1.34 3.35 24.23
N ASP A 142 0.38 3.82 23.41
CA ASP A 142 -1.05 3.48 23.45
C ASP A 142 -1.67 3.22 22.04
N ALA A 143 -0.85 2.82 21.05
CA ALA A 143 -1.07 2.92 19.58
C ALA A 143 -2.47 2.52 19.15
N SER A 144 -3.43 3.43 19.00
CA SER A 144 -4.79 2.97 18.68
C SER A 144 -4.84 2.48 17.23
N TRP A 145 -5.00 1.18 16.98
CA TRP A 145 -5.29 0.66 15.63
C TRP A 145 -6.75 0.93 15.29
N TYR A 146 -7.09 0.96 14.00
CA TYR A 146 -8.45 1.05 13.49
C TYR A 146 -8.58 0.17 12.24
N ASP A 147 -9.62 -0.66 12.17
CA ASP A 147 -9.93 -1.54 11.03
C ASP A 147 -11.19 -1.13 10.25
N GLY A 148 -11.72 0.05 10.54
CA GLY A 148 -12.97 0.53 9.94
C GLY A 148 -14.25 0.19 10.70
N ASN A 149 -14.17 -0.64 11.74
CA ASN A 149 -15.28 -0.94 12.64
C ASN A 149 -14.93 -0.64 14.10
N GLU A 150 -13.74 -1.04 14.54
CA GLU A 150 -13.27 -0.93 15.93
C GLU A 150 -11.95 -0.17 16.02
N SER A 151 -11.73 0.53 17.14
CA SER A 151 -10.44 1.14 17.49
C SER A 151 -10.02 0.80 18.91
N GLY A 152 -8.73 0.58 19.16
CA GLY A 152 -8.21 0.33 20.51
C GLY A 152 -6.67 0.35 20.54
N PRO A 153 -6.03 0.45 21.72
CA PRO A 153 -4.56 0.44 21.82
C PRO A 153 -3.96 -0.78 21.12
N TYR A 154 -2.75 -0.66 20.56
CA TYR A 154 -2.11 -1.63 19.67
C TYR A 154 -1.72 -2.84 20.50
N GLN A 155 -2.71 -3.67 20.73
CA GLN A 155 -2.70 -4.95 21.38
C GLN A 155 -3.64 -5.85 20.58
N HIS A 156 -3.65 -5.74 19.24
CA HIS A 156 -4.51 -6.58 18.41
C HIS A 156 -4.01 -8.04 18.50
N PRO A 157 -4.90 -9.01 18.79
CA PRO A 157 -4.56 -10.41 19.06
C PRO A 157 -4.03 -11.21 17.87
N ALA A 158 -3.97 -10.63 16.67
CA ALA A 158 -3.17 -11.14 15.57
C ALA A 158 -1.81 -10.45 15.58
N MET A 159 -0.88 -10.94 16.42
CA MET A 159 0.55 -10.77 16.15
C MET A 159 0.89 -11.61 14.94
N ASN A 160 0.44 -11.18 13.75
CA ASN A 160 0.98 -11.72 12.52
C ASN A 160 2.42 -11.19 12.43
N PRO A 161 3.45 -12.05 12.54
CA PRO A 161 4.83 -11.58 12.36
C PRO A 161 5.08 -11.09 10.93
N ASN A 162 4.21 -11.44 9.98
CA ASN A 162 4.30 -11.10 8.57
C ASN A 162 3.51 -9.82 8.23
N ILE A 163 3.87 -8.72 8.89
CA ILE A 163 3.32 -7.39 8.58
C ILE A 163 4.36 -6.49 7.93
N PHE A 164 3.91 -5.59 7.05
CA PHE A 164 4.71 -4.51 6.52
C PHE A 164 4.24 -3.16 7.08
N VAL A 165 5.13 -2.44 7.74
CA VAL A 165 4.88 -1.07 8.21
C VAL A 165 5.46 -0.11 7.19
N ASN A 166 4.63 0.70 6.52
CA ASN A 166 5.09 1.60 5.48
C ASN A 166 5.80 2.84 6.09
N PRO A 167 7.14 2.95 5.95
CA PRO A 167 7.90 4.03 6.58
C PRO A 167 7.76 5.37 5.85
N LEU A 168 7.41 5.35 4.55
CA LEU A 168 7.25 6.56 3.73
C LEU A 168 5.92 7.28 3.98
N LEU A 169 5.06 6.68 4.81
CA LEU A 169 3.88 7.34 5.35
C LEU A 169 4.12 7.95 6.73
N ALA A 170 5.31 7.80 7.32
CA ALA A 170 5.59 8.34 8.65
C ALA A 170 5.28 9.84 8.78
N ASP A 171 5.47 10.65 7.72
CA ASP A 171 5.15 12.08 7.73
C ASP A 171 3.76 12.41 7.19
N LEU A 172 2.96 11.39 6.83
CA LEU A 172 1.59 11.57 6.35
C LEU A 172 0.72 12.08 7.50
N ARG A 173 0.38 13.36 7.43
CA ARG A 173 -0.64 13.95 8.28
C ARG A 173 -1.98 13.92 7.54
N ILE A 174 -2.89 13.06 8.00
CA ILE A 174 -4.22 12.92 7.40
C ILE A 174 -5.12 13.99 7.99
N ILE A 175 -5.65 14.84 7.11
CA ILE A 175 -6.65 15.86 7.45
C ILE A 175 -8.00 15.25 7.11
N CYS A 176 -8.87 15.14 8.11
CA CYS A 176 -10.25 14.70 7.93
C CYS A 176 -10.98 15.73 7.05
N VAL A 177 -11.69 15.26 6.03
CA VAL A 177 -12.66 16.10 5.29
C VAL A 177 -14.06 15.68 5.69
#